data_AF-A0A2I3SVD4-F1
#
_entry.id   AF-A0A2I3SVD4-F1
#
_cell.length_a   1.000
_cell.length_b   1.000
_cell.length_c   1.000
_cell.angle_alpha   90.00
_cell.angle_beta   90.00
_cell.angle_gamma   90.00
#
_symmetry.space_group_name_H-M   'P 1'
#
loop_
_entity.id
_entity.type
_entity.pdbx_description
1 polymer ?
#
loop_
_entity_poly.entity_id
_entity_poly.type
_entity_poly.pdbx_seq_one_letter_code
_entity_poly.pdbx_strand_id
1 'polypeptide(L)'
;MAALLRSARWLLRAGAAPRLPLSLRLLPGGPGRLHAASYLPAARAGPVAGGLLSPARLYAIAAKEKDIQEESTFSSRKISNQFDWALMRLDLSVRRTGRIPKKLLQKVFNDTCRSGGLGGSHALLLLRSCGSLLPELKVEERTEFAHRIWDTLQKLGAVYDVSHYNALLKVYLQNEYKFSPTDFLAKMEEANIQPNRVTYQRLIASYCNVGDIEGASKILGFMKTKDLPVTEAVFSALVTGHARAGDMENAENILTVMRDAGIEPGPDTYLALLNAYAEKGDIDHVKQTLEKVEKSELHLMDRDLLQIIFSFSKAGYPQYVSEILEKVTCERRYIPDAMNLILLLVTEKLEDVALQILLACPVSKEDGPSVFGSFFLQHCVTMNTPVEKLTDYCKKLKEVQMHSFPLQFTLHCALLANKTDLAKALMKAVKEEGFPIRPHYFWPLLVGRRKEKNVQGIIEILKGMQELGVHPDQETYTDYVIPCFDSVNSARAILQENGCLSDSDMFSQAGLRSEAANGNLDFVLSFYFPI
;
A
#
# COMPACT_ATOMS: atom_id res chain seq x y z
N MET A 1 -2.37 -17.20 9.80
CA MET A 1 -3.78 -16.88 10.15
C MET A 1 -3.92 -16.01 11.39
N ALA A 2 -3.19 -16.22 12.49
CA ALA A 2 -3.42 -15.47 13.74
C ALA A 2 -3.17 -13.94 13.66
N ALA A 3 -2.33 -13.45 12.73
CA ALA A 3 -2.02 -12.01 12.64
C ALA A 3 -3.15 -11.18 12.02
N LEU A 4 -3.91 -11.77 11.08
CA LEU A 4 -5.11 -11.17 10.48
C LEU A 4 -6.37 -11.33 11.36
N LEU A 5 -6.29 -12.17 12.41
CA LEU A 5 -7.37 -12.48 13.33
C LEU A 5 -7.24 -11.77 14.70
N ARG A 6 -6.06 -11.26 15.07
CA ARG A 6 -5.83 -10.56 16.35
C ARG A 6 -5.77 -9.05 16.16
N SER A 7 -6.15 -8.29 17.20
CA SER A 7 -5.78 -6.88 17.29
C SER A 7 -4.26 -6.78 17.34
N ALA A 8 -3.69 -5.85 16.58
CA ALA A 8 -2.24 -5.74 16.38
C ALA A 8 -1.41 -5.53 17.67
N ARG A 9 -2.07 -5.21 18.80
CA ARG A 9 -1.45 -5.01 20.13
C ARG A 9 -0.89 -6.29 20.77
N TRP A 10 -1.36 -7.48 20.39
CA TRP A 10 -1.02 -8.73 21.11
C TRP A 10 0.14 -9.54 20.52
N LEU A 11 1.02 -8.92 19.73
CA LEU A 11 2.11 -9.62 19.01
C LEU A 11 3.52 -9.43 19.63
N LEU A 12 3.62 -9.46 20.97
CA LEU A 12 4.81 -9.74 21.82
C LEU A 12 5.29 -8.53 22.65
N ARG A 13 5.16 -8.65 23.98
CA ARG A 13 5.98 -7.94 24.98
C ARG A 13 7.42 -8.45 24.86
N ALA A 14 8.40 -7.56 24.74
CA ALA A 14 9.82 -7.88 24.94
C ALA A 14 10.45 -6.78 25.80
N GLY A 15 11.24 -7.19 26.81
CA GLY A 15 11.78 -6.33 27.86
C GLY A 15 12.73 -5.23 27.37
N ALA A 16 12.71 -4.13 28.12
CA ALA A 16 13.43 -2.90 27.86
C ALA A 16 14.96 -3.06 27.84
N ALA A 17 15.62 -2.40 26.89
CA ALA A 17 17.05 -2.11 26.90
C ALA A 17 17.25 -0.57 27.08
N PRO A 18 18.36 -0.12 27.67
CA PRO A 18 18.47 1.23 28.22
C PRO A 18 18.58 2.33 27.16
N ARG A 19 18.11 3.51 27.57
CA ARG A 19 17.88 4.74 26.79
C ARG A 19 19.19 5.42 26.37
N LEU A 20 19.31 5.79 25.09
CA LEU A 20 20.32 6.76 24.61
C LEU A 20 19.65 7.85 23.75
N PRO A 21 19.88 9.15 24.04
CA PRO A 21 19.27 10.28 23.33
C PRO A 21 19.84 10.51 21.92
N LEU A 22 19.07 11.18 21.06
CA LEU A 22 19.35 11.42 19.64
C LEU A 22 20.66 12.19 19.36
N SER A 23 21.05 13.10 20.25
CA SER A 23 22.25 13.94 20.10
C SER A 23 23.56 13.16 20.10
N LEU A 24 23.58 11.93 20.65
CA LEU A 24 24.77 11.09 20.74
C LEU A 24 24.93 10.08 19.59
N ARG A 25 24.01 10.05 18.61
CA ARG A 25 24.06 9.12 17.47
C ARG A 25 24.83 9.65 16.25
N LEU A 26 25.44 10.84 16.35
CA LEU A 26 26.11 11.54 15.25
C LEU A 26 27.65 11.56 15.31
N LEU A 27 28.29 10.84 16.24
CA LEU A 27 29.76 10.80 16.31
C LEU A 27 30.33 9.53 15.65
N PRO A 28 31.30 9.65 14.73
CA PRO A 28 32.01 8.51 14.17
C PRO A 28 33.16 8.11 15.12
N GLY A 29 33.17 6.84 15.54
CA GLY A 29 34.41 6.17 15.96
C GLY A 29 34.53 5.66 17.40
N GLY A 30 34.34 4.34 17.56
CA GLY A 30 35.18 3.44 18.38
C GLY A 30 34.72 3.09 19.81
N PRO A 31 35.24 2.00 20.44
CA PRO A 31 35.61 0.69 19.87
C PRO A 31 35.03 -0.52 20.65
N GLY A 32 34.78 -1.63 19.93
CA GLY A 32 35.18 -2.97 20.37
C GLY A 32 34.20 -3.88 21.16
N ARG A 33 33.94 -5.05 20.54
CA ARG A 33 33.73 -6.42 21.11
C ARG A 33 32.30 -6.80 21.57
N LEU A 34 31.72 -7.96 21.23
CA LEU A 34 32.21 -9.26 20.70
C LEU A 34 31.13 -10.01 19.85
N HIS A 35 31.62 -10.76 18.85
CA HIS A 35 31.13 -11.98 18.15
C HIS A 35 29.91 -12.73 18.72
N ALA A 36 29.07 -13.51 18.03
CA ALA A 36 28.98 -14.17 16.70
C ALA A 36 27.47 -14.54 16.50
N ALA A 37 26.89 -14.86 15.34
CA ALA A 37 27.28 -15.89 14.39
C ALA A 37 26.62 -15.68 13.01
N SER A 38 27.44 -15.90 11.99
CA SER A 38 27.14 -15.96 10.56
C SER A 38 26.46 -17.27 10.17
N TYR A 39 25.46 -17.21 9.30
CA TYR A 39 25.04 -18.36 8.48
C TYR A 39 25.31 -18.07 7.01
N LEU A 40 26.21 -18.89 6.43
CA LEU A 40 26.59 -18.96 5.03
C LEU A 40 25.49 -19.61 4.16
N PRO A 41 25.50 -19.39 2.83
CA PRO A 41 24.49 -19.88 1.89
C PRO A 41 24.86 -21.26 1.32
N ALA A 42 23.90 -22.18 1.23
CA ALA A 42 24.13 -23.51 0.65
C ALA A 42 23.84 -23.52 -0.86
N ALA A 43 24.91 -23.75 -1.64
CA ALA A 43 24.88 -24.13 -3.04
C ALA A 43 24.85 -25.66 -3.21
N ARG A 44 24.43 -26.07 -4.42
CA ARG A 44 24.27 -27.43 -4.97
C ARG A 44 25.50 -28.35 -4.81
N ALA A 45 25.24 -29.64 -4.56
CA ALA A 45 25.96 -30.79 -5.14
C ALA A 45 25.19 -32.10 -4.85
N GLY A 46 24.98 -32.94 -5.88
CA GLY A 46 24.41 -34.30 -5.74
C GLY A 46 25.49 -35.36 -5.45
N PRO A 47 25.10 -36.65 -5.37
CA PRO A 47 25.82 -37.65 -6.18
C PRO A 47 24.98 -38.83 -6.74
N VAL A 48 25.36 -39.21 -7.97
CA VAL A 48 25.64 -40.55 -8.54
C VAL A 48 24.54 -41.63 -8.64
N ALA A 49 24.44 -42.19 -9.85
CA ALA A 49 23.51 -43.21 -10.33
C ALA A 49 24.06 -44.66 -10.23
N GLY A 50 23.15 -45.64 -10.30
CA GLY A 50 23.44 -46.99 -10.83
C GLY A 50 22.74 -48.14 -10.10
N GLY A 51 21.78 -48.81 -10.75
CA GLY A 51 21.25 -50.10 -10.28
C GLY A 51 19.82 -50.42 -10.75
N LEU A 52 19.68 -50.81 -12.03
CA LEU A 52 18.49 -51.49 -12.57
C LEU A 52 18.30 -52.86 -11.90
N LEU A 53 17.04 -53.27 -11.65
CA LEU A 53 16.51 -54.63 -11.83
C LEU A 53 14.97 -54.61 -11.64
N SER A 54 14.24 -54.92 -12.71
CA SER A 54 12.89 -55.52 -12.68
C SER A 54 13.05 -57.02 -13.06
N PRO A 55 12.02 -57.89 -13.18
CA PRO A 55 10.56 -57.76 -12.95
C PRO A 55 9.91 -58.98 -12.22
N ALA A 56 8.64 -58.90 -11.83
CA ALA A 56 7.67 -60.02 -11.92
C ALA A 56 6.22 -59.56 -11.63
N ARG A 57 5.33 -59.79 -12.61
CA ARG A 57 3.86 -59.75 -12.51
C ARG A 57 3.38 -60.89 -11.58
N LEU A 58 2.28 -60.81 -10.84
CA LEU A 58 0.89 -61.03 -11.28
C LEU A 58 -0.02 -60.91 -10.05
N TYR A 59 -1.14 -60.19 -10.13
CA TYR A 59 -2.49 -60.76 -10.25
C TYR A 59 -3.51 -59.62 -10.17
N ALA A 60 -4.22 -59.44 -11.28
CA ALA A 60 -5.41 -58.64 -11.37
C ALA A 60 -6.59 -59.39 -10.72
N ILE A 61 -7.39 -58.67 -9.93
CA ILE A 61 -8.82 -58.95 -9.79
C ILE A 61 -9.54 -57.69 -10.25
N ALA A 62 -10.18 -57.81 -11.41
CA ALA A 62 -11.02 -56.79 -12.00
C ALA A 62 -12.29 -56.62 -11.15
N ALA A 63 -12.41 -55.50 -10.45
CA ALA A 63 -13.68 -55.02 -9.93
C ALA A 63 -14.20 -53.92 -10.87
N LYS A 64 -15.04 -54.36 -11.81
CA LYS A 64 -16.10 -53.66 -12.52
C LYS A 64 -16.03 -52.12 -12.52
N GLU A 65 -15.68 -51.55 -13.67
CA GLU A 65 -15.91 -50.14 -14.01
C GLU A 65 -17.35 -49.74 -13.70
N LYS A 66 -17.49 -48.76 -12.80
CA LYS A 66 -18.56 -47.77 -12.89
C LYS A 66 -17.89 -46.50 -13.39
N ASP A 67 -18.33 -46.03 -14.56
CA ASP A 67 -17.88 -44.80 -15.20
C ASP A 67 -17.90 -43.60 -14.23
N ILE A 68 -16.69 -43.17 -13.88
CA ILE A 68 -16.17 -41.80 -13.88
C ILE A 68 -17.20 -40.65 -13.77
N GLN A 69 -17.13 -39.96 -12.63
CA GLN A 69 -17.01 -38.49 -12.58
C GLN A 69 -15.86 -38.12 -11.62
N GLU A 70 -14.62 -38.43 -12.00
CA GLU A 70 -13.40 -38.11 -11.23
C GLU A 70 -12.63 -36.88 -11.74
N GLU A 71 -13.23 -36.03 -12.58
CA GLU A 71 -12.59 -34.76 -13.02
C GLU A 71 -12.68 -33.63 -11.98
N SER A 72 -13.49 -33.77 -10.93
CA SER A 72 -13.74 -32.68 -9.95
C SER A 72 -12.77 -32.66 -8.75
N THR A 73 -12.22 -33.81 -8.35
CA THR A 73 -11.44 -33.94 -7.10
C THR A 73 -9.97 -33.52 -7.25
N PHE A 74 -9.37 -33.74 -8.41
CA PHE A 74 -7.98 -33.34 -8.69
C PHE A 74 -7.87 -31.81 -8.90
N SER A 75 -8.87 -31.22 -9.56
CA SER A 75 -9.00 -29.76 -9.72
C SER A 75 -9.22 -29.06 -8.38
N SER A 76 -10.16 -29.57 -7.56
CA SER A 76 -10.47 -29.02 -6.23
C SER A 76 -9.26 -29.00 -5.28
N ARG A 77 -8.43 -30.06 -5.24
CA ARG A 77 -7.21 -30.11 -4.42
C ARG A 77 -6.14 -29.10 -4.88
N LYS A 78 -5.96 -28.94 -6.20
CA LYS A 78 -4.99 -27.99 -6.76
C LYS A 78 -5.42 -26.54 -6.50
N ILE A 79 -6.73 -26.27 -6.61
CA ILE A 79 -7.35 -25.00 -6.27
C ILE A 79 -7.13 -24.70 -4.78
N SER A 80 -7.50 -25.60 -3.86
CA SER A 80 -7.29 -25.43 -2.42
C SER A 80 -5.83 -25.07 -2.07
N ASN A 81 -4.86 -25.83 -2.60
CA ASN A 81 -3.44 -25.58 -2.35
C ASN A 81 -2.95 -24.22 -2.87
N GLN A 82 -3.49 -23.73 -3.98
CA GLN A 82 -3.15 -22.43 -4.56
C GLN A 82 -3.70 -21.27 -3.71
N PHE A 83 -4.89 -21.44 -3.11
CA PHE A 83 -5.45 -20.46 -2.16
C PHE A 83 -4.72 -20.44 -0.85
N ASP A 84 -4.41 -21.60 -0.27
CA ASP A 84 -3.65 -21.68 0.97
C ASP A 84 -2.30 -20.96 0.84
N TRP A 85 -1.68 -21.05 -0.34
CA TRP A 85 -0.49 -20.28 -0.66
C TRP A 85 -0.74 -18.76 -0.76
N ALA A 86 -1.81 -18.32 -1.44
CA ALA A 86 -2.18 -16.92 -1.54
C ALA A 86 -2.49 -16.29 -0.16
N LEU A 87 -3.17 -17.03 0.71
CA LEU A 87 -3.48 -16.65 2.08
C LEU A 87 -2.23 -16.59 2.97
N MET A 88 -1.34 -17.58 2.83
CA MET A 88 -0.03 -17.56 3.48
C MET A 88 0.75 -16.31 3.08
N ARG A 89 0.70 -15.89 1.80
CA ARG A 89 1.37 -14.67 1.35
C ARG A 89 0.79 -13.39 1.95
N LEU A 90 -0.53 -13.29 2.08
CA LEU A 90 -1.16 -12.15 2.77
C LEU A 90 -0.76 -12.10 4.25
N ASP A 91 -0.85 -13.24 4.96
CA ASP A 91 -0.46 -13.33 6.38
C ASP A 91 1.03 -13.02 6.59
N LEU A 92 1.90 -13.50 5.68
CA LEU A 92 3.34 -13.18 5.69
C LEU A 92 3.59 -11.70 5.43
N SER A 93 2.89 -11.08 4.48
CA SER A 93 3.01 -9.65 4.18
C SER A 93 2.67 -8.82 5.41
N VAL A 94 1.55 -9.11 6.06
CA VAL A 94 1.12 -8.42 7.28
C VAL A 94 2.09 -8.64 8.44
N ARG A 95 2.59 -9.85 8.64
CA ARG A 95 3.55 -10.12 9.73
C ARG A 95 4.90 -9.44 9.54
N ARG A 96 5.39 -9.37 8.29
CA ARG A 96 6.71 -8.80 7.98
C ARG A 96 6.69 -7.29 7.87
N THR A 97 5.66 -6.75 7.22
CA THR A 97 5.63 -5.34 6.82
C THR A 97 4.48 -4.56 7.44
N GLY A 98 3.49 -5.21 8.04
CA GLY A 98 2.28 -4.54 8.54
C GLY A 98 1.32 -4.07 7.45
N ARG A 99 1.64 -4.27 6.17
CA ARG A 99 0.84 -3.83 5.01
C ARG A 99 0.61 -4.93 3.98
N ILE A 100 -0.34 -4.68 3.08
CA ILE A 100 -0.65 -5.51 1.93
C ILE A 100 -0.53 -4.64 0.67
N PRO A 101 0.35 -4.97 -0.29
CA PRO A 101 0.39 -4.22 -1.56
C PRO A 101 -0.91 -4.37 -2.34
N LYS A 102 -1.41 -3.30 -2.97
CA LYS A 102 -2.66 -3.32 -3.77
C LYS A 102 -2.69 -4.48 -4.77
N LYS A 103 -1.60 -4.65 -5.52
CA LYS A 103 -1.45 -5.71 -6.54
C LYS A 103 -1.59 -7.11 -5.96
N LEU A 104 -1.10 -7.33 -4.73
CA LEU A 104 -1.20 -8.62 -4.07
C LEU A 104 -2.65 -8.91 -3.69
N LEU A 105 -3.33 -7.96 -3.03
CA LEU A 105 -4.73 -8.14 -2.64
C LEU A 105 -5.64 -8.33 -3.86
N GLN A 106 -5.43 -7.56 -4.92
CA GLN A 106 -6.16 -7.70 -6.18
C GLN A 106 -5.91 -9.04 -6.85
N LYS A 107 -4.68 -9.56 -6.83
CA LYS A 107 -4.37 -10.89 -7.35
C LYS A 107 -5.12 -11.97 -6.56
N VAL A 108 -5.06 -11.92 -5.22
CA VAL A 108 -5.77 -12.89 -4.37
C VAL A 108 -7.28 -12.81 -4.58
N PHE A 109 -7.84 -11.61 -4.71
CA PHE A 109 -9.26 -11.43 -5.01
C PHE A 109 -9.66 -12.03 -6.37
N ASN A 110 -8.89 -11.75 -7.43
CA ASN A 110 -9.15 -12.29 -8.76
C ASN A 110 -9.02 -13.82 -8.80
N ASP A 111 -8.02 -14.37 -8.12
CA ASP A 111 -7.86 -15.81 -7.99
C ASP A 111 -9.10 -16.37 -7.28
N THR A 112 -9.55 -15.76 -6.17
CA THR A 112 -10.71 -16.20 -5.38
C THR A 112 -11.99 -16.23 -6.21
N CYS A 113 -12.17 -15.26 -7.11
CA CYS A 113 -13.31 -15.23 -8.03
C CYS A 113 -13.26 -16.38 -9.06
N ARG A 114 -12.07 -16.81 -9.48
CA ARG A 114 -11.89 -17.90 -10.47
C ARG A 114 -12.09 -19.28 -9.88
N SER A 115 -11.81 -19.46 -8.60
CA SER A 115 -11.84 -20.77 -7.95
C SER A 115 -13.21 -21.30 -7.57
N GLY A 116 -14.24 -20.45 -7.54
CA GLY A 116 -15.62 -20.83 -7.19
C GLY A 116 -15.85 -21.33 -5.75
N GLY A 117 -14.81 -21.72 -5.02
CA GLY A 117 -14.86 -22.18 -3.63
C GLY A 117 -14.85 -21.02 -2.62
N LEU A 118 -16.02 -20.45 -2.35
CA LEU A 118 -16.17 -19.36 -1.38
C LEU A 118 -16.58 -19.88 -0.01
N GLY A 119 -15.60 -20.18 0.83
CA GLY A 119 -15.84 -20.25 2.27
C GLY A 119 -16.00 -18.85 2.86
N GLY A 120 -16.92 -18.66 3.82
CA GLY A 120 -17.08 -17.37 4.52
C GLY A 120 -15.78 -16.88 5.19
N SER A 121 -14.86 -17.79 5.55
CA SER A 121 -13.52 -17.43 6.02
C SER A 121 -12.70 -16.63 4.99
N HIS A 122 -12.83 -16.94 3.69
CA HIS A 122 -12.10 -16.26 2.61
C HIS A 122 -12.62 -14.85 2.40
N ALA A 123 -13.95 -14.68 2.37
CA ALA A 123 -14.61 -13.39 2.25
C ALA A 123 -14.25 -12.48 3.44
N LEU A 124 -14.32 -13.02 4.66
CA LEU A 124 -13.98 -12.31 5.87
C LEU A 124 -12.53 -11.76 5.86
N LEU A 125 -11.57 -12.54 5.35
CA LEU A 125 -10.17 -12.13 5.31
C LEU A 125 -9.92 -11.02 4.30
N LEU A 126 -10.50 -11.16 3.10
CA LEU A 126 -10.38 -10.17 2.04
C LEU A 126 -10.98 -8.83 2.48
N LEU A 127 -12.16 -8.86 3.09
CA LEU A 127 -12.80 -7.66 3.66
C LEU A 127 -11.92 -7.01 4.73
N ARG A 128 -11.39 -7.78 5.69
CA ARG A 128 -10.49 -7.25 6.74
C ARG A 128 -9.22 -6.61 6.19
N SER A 129 -8.81 -6.97 4.98
CA SER A 129 -7.62 -6.45 4.33
C SER A 129 -7.83 -5.07 3.71
N CYS A 130 -9.08 -4.63 3.52
CA CYS A 130 -9.43 -3.37 2.85
C CYS A 130 -9.42 -2.12 3.76
N GLY A 131 -8.97 -2.25 5.00
CA GLY A 131 -8.88 -1.13 5.94
C GLY A 131 -7.46 -0.55 6.04
N SER A 132 -6.96 -0.39 7.26
CA SER A 132 -5.65 0.24 7.56
C SER A 132 -4.42 -0.51 7.02
N LEU A 133 -4.58 -1.69 6.41
CA LEU A 133 -3.49 -2.49 5.85
C LEU A 133 -3.07 -2.04 4.44
N LEU A 134 -3.77 -1.06 3.86
CA LEU A 134 -3.52 -0.52 2.51
C LEU A 134 -3.07 0.95 2.55
N PRO A 135 -1.96 1.31 3.23
CA PRO A 135 -1.54 2.71 3.37
C PRO A 135 -1.27 3.42 2.03
N GLU A 136 -1.00 2.64 0.97
CA GLU A 136 -0.77 3.12 -0.40
C GLU A 136 -2.02 3.64 -1.12
N LEU A 137 -3.21 3.33 -0.62
CA LEU A 137 -4.48 3.74 -1.23
C LEU A 137 -5.13 4.85 -0.42
N LYS A 138 -5.87 5.74 -1.10
CA LYS A 138 -6.74 6.71 -0.41
C LYS A 138 -7.91 6.02 0.27
N VAL A 139 -8.50 6.67 1.26
CA VAL A 139 -9.61 6.09 2.04
C VAL A 139 -10.85 5.80 1.18
N GLU A 140 -11.10 6.61 0.15
CA GLU A 140 -12.18 6.39 -0.81
C GLU A 140 -11.92 5.13 -1.65
N GLU A 141 -10.70 5.00 -2.21
CA GLU A 141 -10.30 3.86 -3.03
C GLU A 141 -10.33 2.54 -2.23
N ARG A 142 -9.95 2.59 -0.95
CA ARG A 142 -10.03 1.44 -0.05
C ARG A 142 -11.49 1.00 0.15
N THR A 143 -12.40 1.95 0.26
CA THR A 143 -13.83 1.71 0.48
C THR A 143 -14.51 1.17 -0.78
N GLU A 144 -14.24 1.78 -1.94
CA GLU A 144 -14.69 1.25 -3.23
C GLU A 144 -14.21 -0.20 -3.43
N PHE A 145 -12.95 -0.48 -3.06
CA PHE A 145 -12.43 -1.83 -3.15
C PHE A 145 -13.13 -2.79 -2.18
N ALA A 146 -13.44 -2.35 -0.95
CA ALA A 146 -14.21 -3.15 0.01
C ALA A 146 -15.63 -3.46 -0.51
N HIS A 147 -16.34 -2.48 -1.08
CA HIS A 147 -17.66 -2.67 -1.68
C HIS A 147 -17.61 -3.61 -2.88
N ARG A 148 -16.63 -3.44 -3.77
CA ARG A 148 -16.44 -4.35 -4.90
C ARG A 148 -16.24 -5.79 -4.45
N ILE A 149 -15.43 -6.01 -3.41
CA ILE A 149 -15.24 -7.36 -2.83
C ILE A 149 -16.56 -7.86 -2.25
N TRP A 150 -17.25 -7.05 -1.43
CA TRP A 150 -18.52 -7.40 -0.82
C TRP A 150 -19.57 -7.84 -1.86
N ASP A 151 -19.79 -7.03 -2.90
CA ASP A 151 -20.83 -7.29 -3.90
C ASP A 151 -20.48 -8.48 -4.80
N THR A 152 -19.21 -8.60 -5.20
CA THR A 152 -18.77 -9.70 -6.05
C THR A 152 -18.88 -11.03 -5.32
N LEU A 153 -18.45 -11.09 -4.06
CA LEU A 153 -18.53 -12.31 -3.27
C LEU A 153 -19.98 -12.69 -2.95
N GLN A 154 -20.86 -11.70 -2.75
CA GLN A 154 -22.29 -11.94 -2.60
C GLN A 154 -22.92 -12.53 -3.87
N LYS A 155 -22.58 -11.97 -5.06
CA LYS A 155 -23.03 -12.49 -6.36
C LYS A 155 -22.55 -13.91 -6.65
N LEU A 156 -21.39 -14.28 -6.12
CA LEU A 156 -20.83 -15.63 -6.23
C LEU A 156 -21.39 -16.60 -5.17
N GLY A 157 -22.36 -16.18 -4.34
CA GLY A 157 -23.06 -17.04 -3.40
C GLY A 157 -22.43 -17.15 -2.01
N ALA A 158 -21.52 -16.25 -1.63
CA ALA A 158 -20.97 -16.24 -0.28
C ALA A 158 -22.06 -15.90 0.76
N VAL A 159 -22.20 -16.75 1.78
CA VAL A 159 -23.10 -16.51 2.92
C VAL A 159 -22.37 -15.65 3.94
N TYR A 160 -22.97 -14.51 4.29
CA TYR A 160 -22.42 -13.59 5.28
C TYR A 160 -23.05 -13.84 6.66
N ASP A 161 -22.19 -13.83 7.67
CA ASP A 161 -22.56 -13.90 9.07
C ASP A 161 -22.27 -12.56 9.78
N VAL A 162 -22.55 -12.52 11.08
CA VAL A 162 -22.27 -11.36 11.94
C VAL A 162 -20.81 -10.91 11.84
N SER A 163 -19.86 -11.82 11.62
CA SER A 163 -18.41 -11.52 11.51
C SER A 163 -18.08 -10.70 10.25
N HIS A 164 -18.78 -10.94 9.15
CA HIS A 164 -18.59 -10.20 7.89
C HIS A 164 -19.06 -8.76 8.00
N TYR A 165 -20.26 -8.53 8.54
CA TYR A 165 -20.79 -7.20 8.81
C TYR A 165 -19.89 -6.43 9.78
N ASN A 166 -19.39 -7.13 10.79
CA ASN A 166 -18.42 -6.61 11.73
C ASN A 166 -17.09 -6.21 11.04
N ALA A 167 -16.57 -7.04 10.14
CA ALA A 167 -15.40 -6.67 9.35
C ALA A 167 -15.66 -5.45 8.47
N LEU A 168 -16.83 -5.36 7.83
CA LEU A 168 -17.22 -4.21 7.04
C LEU A 168 -17.30 -2.93 7.88
N LEU A 169 -17.94 -2.97 9.05
CA LEU A 169 -17.97 -1.83 9.99
C LEU A 169 -16.55 -1.41 10.40
N LYS A 170 -15.65 -2.37 10.67
CA LYS A 170 -14.25 -2.06 10.98
C LYS A 170 -13.59 -1.32 9.82
N VAL A 171 -13.80 -1.77 8.59
CA VAL A 171 -13.24 -1.15 7.39
C VAL A 171 -13.82 0.26 7.20
N TYR A 172 -15.12 0.45 7.40
CA TYR A 172 -15.75 1.78 7.33
C TYR A 172 -15.15 2.75 8.35
N LEU A 173 -14.96 2.32 9.60
CA LEU A 173 -14.30 3.14 10.62
C LEU A 173 -12.85 3.48 10.25
N GLN A 174 -12.10 2.52 9.71
CA GLN A 174 -10.70 2.73 9.32
C GLN A 174 -10.51 3.58 8.05
N ASN A 175 -11.53 3.62 7.19
CA ASN A 175 -11.54 4.40 5.95
C ASN A 175 -12.38 5.67 6.08
N GLU A 176 -12.78 6.05 7.29
CA GLU A 176 -13.58 7.27 7.55
C GLU A 176 -14.86 7.35 6.67
N TYR A 177 -15.42 6.19 6.31
CA TYR A 177 -16.59 6.11 5.44
C TYR A 177 -17.84 6.55 6.21
N LYS A 178 -18.59 7.48 5.61
CA LYS A 178 -19.84 7.99 6.18
C LYS A 178 -20.97 7.03 5.87
N PHE A 179 -21.60 6.50 6.92
CA PHE A 179 -22.79 5.66 6.83
C PHE A 179 -23.71 5.96 8.02
N SER A 180 -24.99 5.63 7.87
CA SER A 180 -25.97 5.72 8.95
C SER A 180 -25.90 4.45 9.82
N PRO A 181 -25.59 4.54 11.13
CA PRO A 181 -25.61 3.39 12.02
C PRO A 181 -26.97 2.69 12.11
N THR A 182 -28.08 3.44 12.02
CA THR A 182 -29.44 2.88 12.04
C THR A 182 -29.74 2.09 10.77
N ASP A 183 -29.34 2.62 9.61
CA ASP A 183 -29.57 1.95 8.32
C ASP A 183 -28.70 0.69 8.23
N PHE A 184 -27.50 0.71 8.83
CA PHE A 184 -26.66 -0.47 8.92
C PHE A 184 -27.29 -1.56 9.80
N LEU A 185 -27.95 -1.20 10.90
CA LEU A 185 -28.70 -2.15 11.73
C LEU A 185 -29.90 -2.72 10.97
N ALA A 186 -30.66 -1.87 10.27
CA ALA A 186 -31.77 -2.32 9.43
C ALA A 186 -31.29 -3.31 8.35
N LYS A 187 -30.17 -3.03 7.69
CA LYS A 187 -29.54 -3.95 6.72
C LYS A 187 -29.17 -5.31 7.34
N MET A 188 -28.68 -5.33 8.58
CA MET A 188 -28.39 -6.58 9.28
C MET A 188 -29.67 -7.35 9.62
N GLU A 189 -30.72 -6.65 10.02
CA GLU A 189 -32.03 -7.24 10.34
C GLU A 189 -32.72 -7.81 9.09
N GLU A 190 -32.71 -7.10 7.97
CA GLU A 190 -33.19 -7.59 6.66
C GLU A 190 -32.46 -8.87 6.20
N ALA A 191 -31.17 -8.98 6.55
CA ALA A 191 -30.37 -10.16 6.29
C ALA A 191 -30.57 -11.29 7.32
N ASN A 192 -31.47 -11.12 8.30
CA ASN A 192 -31.70 -12.02 9.44
C ASN A 192 -30.44 -12.27 10.29
N ILE A 193 -29.59 -11.26 10.43
CA ILE A 193 -28.32 -11.33 11.16
C ILE A 193 -28.41 -10.47 12.41
N GLN A 194 -28.34 -11.12 13.58
CA GLN A 194 -28.46 -10.42 14.86
C GLN A 194 -27.18 -9.66 15.22
N PRO A 195 -27.25 -8.34 15.50
CA PRO A 195 -26.12 -7.56 16.01
C PRO A 195 -25.61 -8.13 17.33
N ASN A 196 -24.28 -8.15 17.51
CA ASN A 196 -23.65 -8.57 18.75
C ASN A 196 -22.92 -7.41 19.45
N ARG A 197 -22.28 -7.70 20.60
CA ARG A 197 -21.48 -6.71 21.35
C ARG A 197 -20.51 -5.93 20.45
N VAL A 198 -19.80 -6.62 19.56
CA VAL A 198 -18.79 -5.99 18.69
C VAL A 198 -19.44 -5.07 17.67
N THR A 199 -20.64 -5.42 17.17
CA THR A 199 -21.41 -4.56 16.27
C THR A 199 -21.73 -3.24 16.96
N TYR A 200 -22.34 -3.28 18.15
CA TYR A 200 -22.70 -2.07 18.88
C TYR A 200 -21.50 -1.21 19.28
N GLN A 201 -20.39 -1.82 19.70
CA GLN A 201 -19.14 -1.11 19.99
C GLN A 201 -18.64 -0.31 18.78
N ARG A 202 -18.74 -0.87 17.57
CA ARG A 202 -18.35 -0.17 16.33
C ARG A 202 -19.32 0.92 15.92
N LEU A 203 -20.61 0.74 16.16
CA LEU A 203 -21.59 1.79 15.91
C LEU A 203 -21.40 2.98 16.87
N ILE A 204 -21.10 2.72 18.15
CA ILE A 204 -20.70 3.77 19.10
C ILE A 204 -19.45 4.50 18.60
N ALA A 205 -18.42 3.77 18.18
CA ALA A 205 -17.21 4.37 17.62
C ALA A 205 -17.50 5.22 16.36
N SER A 206 -18.46 4.80 15.52
CA SER A 206 -18.88 5.56 14.34
C SER A 206 -19.48 6.92 14.72
N TYR A 207 -20.42 6.93 15.67
CA TYR A 207 -21.01 8.15 16.20
C TYR A 207 -19.97 9.06 16.86
N CYS A 208 -19.10 8.49 17.69
CA CYS A 208 -18.01 9.23 18.34
C CYS A 208 -17.04 9.83 17.32
N ASN A 209 -16.74 9.13 16.22
CA ASN A 209 -15.85 9.64 15.18
C ASN A 209 -16.39 10.90 14.48
N VAL A 210 -17.69 11.14 14.50
CA VAL A 210 -18.28 12.37 13.96
C VAL A 210 -18.65 13.38 15.05
N GLY A 211 -18.30 13.11 16.31
CA GLY A 211 -18.63 13.96 17.46
C GLY A 211 -20.08 13.86 17.94
N ASP A 212 -20.86 12.89 17.45
CA ASP A 212 -22.26 12.68 17.85
C ASP A 212 -22.35 11.85 19.14
N ILE A 213 -22.18 12.53 20.29
CA ILE A 213 -22.25 11.90 21.60
C ILE A 213 -23.67 11.44 21.95
N GLU A 214 -24.71 12.10 21.44
CA GLU A 214 -26.10 11.71 21.69
C GLU A 214 -26.42 10.37 21.02
N GLY A 215 -26.04 10.20 19.75
CA GLY A 215 -26.15 8.95 19.01
C GLY A 215 -25.36 7.82 19.68
N ALA A 216 -24.12 8.09 20.07
CA ALA A 216 -23.29 7.15 20.83
C ALA A 216 -23.95 6.71 22.14
N SER A 217 -24.52 7.65 22.89
CA SER A 217 -25.21 7.38 24.17
C SER A 217 -26.47 6.55 24.01
N LYS A 218 -27.25 6.77 22.93
CA LYS A 218 -28.42 5.94 22.60
C LYS A 218 -28.01 4.48 22.36
N ILE A 219 -26.98 4.24 21.55
CA ILE A 219 -26.48 2.88 21.29
C ILE A 219 -25.91 2.24 22.57
N LEU A 220 -25.20 3.02 23.40
CA LEU A 220 -24.72 2.55 24.69
C LEU A 220 -25.87 2.16 25.63
N GLY A 221 -26.96 2.93 25.65
CA GLY A 221 -28.19 2.60 26.35
C GLY A 221 -28.76 1.26 25.90
N PHE A 222 -28.86 1.03 24.58
CA PHE A 222 -29.30 -0.27 24.04
C PHE A 222 -28.39 -1.43 24.42
N MET A 223 -27.06 -1.22 24.46
CA MET A 223 -26.13 -2.24 24.95
C MET A 223 -26.43 -2.62 26.41
N LYS A 224 -26.68 -1.62 27.27
CA LYS A 224 -27.02 -1.83 28.69
C LYS A 224 -28.34 -2.56 28.84
N THR A 225 -29.39 -2.19 28.09
CA THR A 225 -30.70 -2.89 28.15
C THR A 225 -30.65 -4.34 27.68
N LYS A 226 -29.62 -4.71 26.90
CA LYS A 226 -29.37 -6.08 26.44
C LYS A 226 -28.34 -6.82 27.30
N ASP A 227 -27.99 -6.27 28.46
CA ASP A 227 -26.96 -6.79 29.37
C ASP A 227 -25.61 -7.09 28.69
N LEU A 228 -25.27 -6.32 27.65
CA LEU A 228 -24.00 -6.45 26.94
C LEU A 228 -22.90 -5.69 27.69
N PRO A 229 -21.75 -6.33 27.97
CA PRO A 229 -20.71 -5.69 28.78
C PRO A 229 -20.05 -4.53 28.04
N VAL A 230 -19.95 -3.39 28.73
CA VAL A 230 -19.18 -2.23 28.31
C VAL A 230 -17.69 -2.52 28.53
N THR A 231 -16.85 -2.21 27.56
CA THR A 231 -15.41 -2.52 27.58
C THR A 231 -14.58 -1.24 27.42
N GLU A 232 -13.27 -1.30 27.69
CA GLU A 232 -12.30 -0.21 27.41
C GLU A 232 -12.51 0.43 26.03
N ALA A 233 -12.75 -0.39 24.98
CA ALA A 233 -12.97 0.11 23.62
C ALA A 233 -14.17 1.09 23.48
N VAL A 234 -15.21 0.95 24.31
CA VAL A 234 -16.35 1.88 24.33
C VAL A 234 -15.92 3.20 24.94
N PHE A 235 -15.21 3.16 26.06
CA PHE A 235 -14.72 4.37 26.73
C PHE A 235 -13.68 5.11 25.89
N SER A 236 -12.73 4.40 25.28
CA SER A 236 -11.77 4.98 24.33
C SER A 236 -12.49 5.67 23.16
N ALA A 237 -13.58 5.09 22.64
CA ALA A 237 -14.41 5.76 21.64
C ALA A 237 -15.10 7.01 22.21
N LEU A 238 -15.64 6.98 23.43
CA LEU A 238 -16.26 8.14 24.07
C LEU A 238 -15.27 9.29 24.30
N VAL A 239 -14.01 9.01 24.66
CA VAL A 239 -12.94 10.02 24.73
C VAL A 239 -12.82 10.74 23.39
N THR A 240 -12.67 9.99 22.30
CA THR A 240 -12.60 10.54 20.93
C THR A 240 -13.86 11.33 20.60
N GLY A 241 -15.04 10.83 20.99
CA GLY A 241 -16.32 11.48 20.74
C GLY A 241 -16.44 12.83 21.40
N HIS A 242 -16.14 12.92 22.71
CA HIS A 242 -16.22 14.16 23.45
C HIS A 242 -15.19 15.17 22.93
N ALA A 243 -13.98 14.71 22.64
CA ALA A 243 -12.95 15.54 22.04
C ALA A 243 -13.39 16.15 20.70
N ARG A 244 -13.99 15.36 19.81
CA ARG A 244 -14.51 15.79 18.50
C ARG A 244 -15.75 16.67 18.59
N ALA A 245 -16.55 16.52 19.65
CA ALA A 245 -17.62 17.43 20.00
C ALA A 245 -17.11 18.77 20.55
N GLY A 246 -15.79 18.93 20.73
CA GLY A 246 -15.16 20.13 21.28
C GLY A 246 -14.97 20.10 22.80
N ASP A 247 -15.49 19.08 23.47
CA ASP A 247 -15.59 18.95 24.92
C ASP A 247 -14.41 18.15 25.49
N MET A 248 -13.24 18.80 25.63
CA MET A 248 -12.07 18.13 26.24
C MET A 248 -12.28 17.78 27.71
N GLU A 249 -13.04 18.58 28.44
CA GLU A 249 -13.27 18.38 29.87
C GLU A 249 -13.93 17.03 30.12
N ASN A 250 -15.02 16.74 29.40
CA ASN A 250 -15.64 15.42 29.50
C ASN A 250 -14.78 14.32 28.89
N ALA A 251 -13.99 14.60 27.83
CA ALA A 251 -13.05 13.61 27.30
C ALA A 251 -12.02 13.14 28.34
N GLU A 252 -11.50 14.06 29.16
CA GLU A 252 -10.62 13.73 30.29
C GLU A 252 -11.37 13.02 31.43
N ASN A 253 -12.59 13.49 31.74
CA ASN A 253 -13.45 12.90 32.77
C ASN A 253 -13.86 11.45 32.45
N ILE A 254 -13.78 10.99 31.19
CA ILE A 254 -13.96 9.56 30.90
C ILE A 254 -12.96 8.69 31.68
N LEU A 255 -11.74 9.17 31.95
CA LEU A 255 -10.75 8.41 32.73
C LEU A 255 -11.19 8.14 34.17
N THR A 256 -11.89 9.09 34.81
CA THR A 256 -12.43 8.92 36.17
C THR A 256 -13.66 8.01 36.13
N VAL A 257 -14.58 8.24 35.19
CA VAL A 257 -15.76 7.40 34.98
C VAL A 257 -15.39 5.92 34.73
N MET A 258 -14.31 5.66 33.99
CA MET A 258 -13.77 4.32 33.80
C MET A 258 -13.39 3.65 35.12
N ARG A 259 -12.63 4.35 35.97
CA ARG A 259 -12.18 3.85 37.27
C ARG A 259 -13.35 3.62 38.23
N ASP A 260 -14.33 4.53 38.24
CA ASP A 260 -15.55 4.40 39.04
C ASP A 260 -16.40 3.20 38.60
N ALA A 261 -16.35 2.85 37.32
CA ALA A 261 -16.95 1.63 36.77
C ALA A 261 -16.10 0.37 36.99
N GLY A 262 -14.98 0.46 37.70
CA GLY A 262 -14.06 -0.65 37.97
C GLY A 262 -13.22 -1.09 36.76
N ILE A 263 -13.06 -0.23 35.75
CA ILE A 263 -12.28 -0.49 34.54
C ILE A 263 -11.07 0.46 34.52
N GLU A 264 -9.86 -0.08 34.65
CA GLU A 264 -8.65 0.75 34.57
C GLU A 264 -8.43 1.29 33.15
N PRO A 265 -8.10 2.59 32.98
CA PRO A 265 -7.71 3.14 31.69
C PRO A 265 -6.45 2.46 31.15
N GLY A 266 -6.57 1.79 30.02
CA GLY A 266 -5.46 1.14 29.34
C GLY A 266 -4.84 2.01 28.25
N PRO A 267 -3.88 1.45 27.49
CA PRO A 267 -3.16 2.20 26.46
C PRO A 267 -4.06 2.65 25.30
N ASP A 268 -5.25 2.06 25.08
CA ASP A 268 -6.17 2.49 23.99
C ASP A 268 -6.87 3.79 24.40
N THR A 269 -7.24 3.91 25.69
CA THR A 269 -7.85 5.12 26.23
C THR A 269 -6.86 6.29 26.27
N TYR A 270 -5.63 6.08 26.77
CA TYR A 270 -4.62 7.15 26.77
C TYR A 270 -4.22 7.57 25.35
N LEU A 271 -4.12 6.63 24.40
CA LEU A 271 -3.85 6.98 22.99
C LEU A 271 -4.98 7.81 22.39
N ALA A 272 -6.25 7.50 22.70
CA ALA A 272 -7.38 8.32 22.25
C ALA A 272 -7.27 9.77 22.78
N LEU A 273 -6.92 9.94 24.07
CA LEU A 273 -6.73 11.26 24.68
C LEU A 273 -5.52 12.01 24.07
N LEU A 274 -4.40 11.31 23.87
CA LEU A 274 -3.20 11.88 23.23
C LEU A 274 -3.48 12.34 21.80
N ASN A 275 -4.21 11.54 21.01
CA ASN A 275 -4.62 11.92 19.66
C ASN A 275 -5.58 13.12 19.70
N ALA A 276 -6.49 13.18 20.66
CA ALA A 276 -7.40 14.32 20.83
C ALA A 276 -6.65 15.64 21.10
N TYR A 277 -5.66 15.63 22.00
CA TYR A 277 -4.81 16.82 22.19
C TYR A 277 -3.98 17.14 20.95
N ALA A 278 -3.45 16.13 20.26
CA ALA A 278 -2.70 16.33 19.02
C ALA A 278 -3.55 16.94 17.89
N GLU A 279 -4.81 16.50 17.76
CA GLU A 279 -5.79 17.07 16.82
C GLU A 279 -6.11 18.55 17.16
N LYS A 280 -5.98 18.95 18.43
CA LYS A 280 -6.13 20.34 18.89
C LYS A 280 -4.83 21.15 18.85
N GLY A 281 -3.68 20.52 18.57
CA GLY A 281 -2.37 21.19 18.59
C GLY A 281 -1.81 21.46 19.99
N ASP A 282 -2.36 20.81 21.02
CA ASP A 282 -1.97 21.00 22.41
C ASP A 282 -0.81 20.09 22.81
N ILE A 283 0.41 20.51 22.48
CA ILE A 283 1.63 19.74 22.75
C ILE A 283 1.93 19.62 24.26
N ASP A 284 1.51 20.58 25.06
CA ASP A 284 1.79 20.60 26.50
C ASP A 284 1.01 19.49 27.22
N HIS A 285 -0.29 19.35 26.91
CA HIS A 285 -1.09 18.26 27.45
C HIS A 285 -0.66 16.89 26.90
N VAL A 286 -0.19 16.83 25.64
CA VAL A 286 0.44 15.60 25.10
C VAL A 286 1.67 15.22 25.93
N LYS A 287 2.58 16.16 26.22
CA LYS A 287 3.78 15.90 27.04
C LYS A 287 3.42 15.44 28.44
N GLN A 288 2.52 16.16 29.12
CA GLN A 288 2.06 15.82 30.46
C GLN A 288 1.42 14.43 30.50
N THR A 289 0.61 14.09 29.50
CA THR A 289 -0.05 12.79 29.43
C THR A 289 0.96 11.67 29.15
N LEU A 290 1.95 11.89 28.28
CA LEU A 290 3.04 10.94 28.06
C LEU A 290 3.84 10.70 29.35
N GLU A 291 4.15 11.74 30.12
CA GLU A 291 4.81 11.59 31.43
C GLU A 291 3.96 10.84 32.45
N LYS A 292 2.64 11.07 32.47
CA LYS A 292 1.71 10.30 33.32
C LYS A 292 1.74 8.81 32.96
N VAL A 293 1.77 8.50 31.66
CA VAL A 293 1.84 7.12 31.18
C VAL A 293 3.19 6.48 31.54
N GLU A 294 4.31 7.18 31.37
CA GLU A 294 5.64 6.69 31.75
C GLU A 294 5.79 6.41 33.27
N LYS A 295 5.11 7.18 34.12
CA LYS A 295 5.08 6.98 35.57
C LYS A 295 4.18 5.82 35.99
N SER A 296 3.22 5.45 35.16
CA SER A 296 2.35 4.29 35.37
C SER A 296 3.00 3.01 34.85
N GLU A 297 2.49 1.83 35.21
CA GLU A 297 2.96 0.56 34.65
C GLU A 297 2.54 0.33 33.17
N LEU A 298 2.01 1.36 32.50
CA LEU A 298 1.57 1.32 31.12
C LEU A 298 2.71 1.67 30.17
N HIS A 299 2.86 0.89 29.11
CA HIS A 299 3.86 1.11 28.06
C HIS A 299 3.15 1.44 26.75
N LEU A 300 3.46 2.61 26.17
CA LEU A 300 3.09 2.95 24.80
C LEU A 300 4.17 2.42 23.86
N MET A 301 3.73 1.79 22.78
CA MET A 301 4.63 1.30 21.75
C MET A 301 5.05 2.45 20.84
N ASP A 302 6.18 2.32 20.13
CA ASP A 302 6.58 3.31 19.10
C ASP A 302 5.48 3.54 18.07
N ARG A 303 4.67 2.53 17.77
CA ARG A 303 3.50 2.64 16.88
C ARG A 303 2.45 3.62 17.40
N ASP A 304 2.25 3.70 18.71
CA ASP A 304 1.30 4.63 19.32
C ASP A 304 1.84 6.07 19.20
N LEU A 305 3.15 6.27 19.37
CA LEU A 305 3.81 7.57 19.14
C LEU A 305 3.76 8.00 17.66
N LEU A 306 3.96 7.07 16.73
CA LEU A 306 3.80 7.29 15.29
C LEU A 306 2.36 7.69 14.93
N GLN A 307 1.36 7.15 15.63
CA GLN A 307 -0.04 7.56 15.46
C GLN A 307 -0.27 9.00 15.94
N ILE A 308 0.35 9.43 17.03
CA ILE A 308 0.28 10.82 17.52
C ILE A 308 0.92 11.78 16.52
N ILE A 309 2.06 11.40 15.93
CA ILE A 309 2.71 12.16 14.85
C ILE A 309 1.76 12.32 13.65
N PHE A 310 1.07 11.25 13.26
CA PHE A 310 0.07 11.33 12.20
C PHE A 310 -1.05 12.32 12.55
N SER A 311 -1.59 12.27 13.77
CA SER A 311 -2.65 13.17 14.23
C SER A 311 -2.23 14.63 14.23
N PHE A 312 -1.05 14.98 14.76
CA PHE A 312 -0.51 16.34 14.66
C PHE A 312 -0.37 16.80 13.21
N SER A 313 0.15 15.93 12.34
CA SER A 313 0.38 16.25 10.93
C SER A 313 -0.92 16.49 10.18
N LYS A 314 -1.93 15.63 10.38
CA LYS A 314 -3.26 15.76 9.77
C LYS A 314 -3.99 17.02 10.27
N ALA A 315 -3.76 17.42 11.52
CA ALA A 315 -4.33 18.63 12.11
C ALA A 315 -3.60 19.94 11.73
N GLY A 316 -2.48 19.86 11.00
CA GLY A 316 -1.74 21.04 10.54
C GLY A 316 -0.69 21.56 11.51
N TYR A 317 -0.21 20.72 12.44
CA TYR A 317 0.85 21.06 13.41
C TYR A 317 2.14 20.25 13.22
N PRO A 318 2.79 20.28 12.03
CA PRO A 318 3.99 19.50 11.76
C PRO A 318 5.20 19.89 12.63
N GLN A 319 5.21 21.09 13.21
CA GLN A 319 6.32 21.57 14.05
C GLN A 319 6.58 20.67 15.27
N TYR A 320 5.55 20.01 15.81
CA TYR A 320 5.67 19.17 17.00
C TYR A 320 6.13 17.75 16.68
N VAL A 321 6.25 17.38 15.39
CA VAL A 321 6.64 16.02 14.98
C VAL A 321 8.03 15.67 15.48
N SER A 322 8.99 16.60 15.40
CA SER A 322 10.36 16.39 15.89
C SER A 322 10.39 16.01 17.37
N GLU A 323 9.59 16.71 18.19
CA GLU A 323 9.55 16.52 19.63
C GLU A 323 8.99 15.15 20.02
N ILE A 324 8.00 14.63 19.26
CA ILE A 324 7.47 13.28 19.49
C ILE A 324 8.43 12.21 18.95
N LEU A 325 9.08 12.46 17.80
CA LEU A 325 10.12 11.57 17.26
C LEU A 325 11.29 11.40 18.23
N GLU A 326 11.60 12.41 19.04
CA GLU A 326 12.65 12.30 20.07
C GLU A 326 12.35 11.27 21.17
N LYS A 327 11.06 11.01 21.40
CA LYS A 327 10.61 10.02 22.39
C LYS A 327 10.53 8.60 21.83
N VAL A 328 10.69 8.42 20.51
CA VAL A 328 10.65 7.11 19.86
C VAL A 328 11.91 6.31 20.17
N THR A 329 11.73 5.06 20.61
CA THR A 329 12.83 4.21 21.08
C THR A 329 13.44 3.33 19.98
N CYS A 330 12.75 3.21 18.84
CA CYS A 330 13.12 2.39 17.69
C CYS A 330 13.22 0.89 18.04
N GLU A 331 12.14 0.34 18.60
CA GLU A 331 11.98 -1.08 18.89
C GLU A 331 12.08 -1.95 17.61
N ARG A 332 12.21 -3.29 17.75
CA ARG A 332 12.43 -4.23 16.63
C ARG A 332 11.41 -4.15 15.47
N ARG A 333 10.21 -3.59 15.70
CA ARG A 333 9.15 -3.41 14.68
C ARG A 333 9.00 -1.98 14.16
N TYR A 334 9.85 -1.06 14.61
CA TYR A 334 9.78 0.35 14.25
C TYR A 334 9.83 0.59 12.73
N ILE A 335 10.77 -0.04 12.02
CA ILE A 335 10.97 0.22 10.58
C ILE A 335 9.71 -0.08 9.77
N PRO A 336 9.07 -1.27 9.85
CA PRO A 336 7.79 -1.51 9.19
C PRO A 336 6.68 -0.50 9.54
N ASP A 337 6.53 -0.15 10.81
CA ASP A 337 5.48 0.78 11.26
C ASP A 337 5.74 2.20 10.76
N ALA A 338 6.99 2.66 10.78
CA ALA A 338 7.42 3.93 10.23
C ALA A 338 7.22 3.98 8.70
N MET A 339 7.58 2.92 7.97
CA MET A 339 7.32 2.83 6.53
C MET A 339 5.82 2.93 6.22
N ASN A 340 4.96 2.29 7.01
CA ASN A 340 3.52 2.35 6.83
C ASN A 340 2.97 3.77 7.09
N LEU A 341 3.50 4.46 8.11
CA LEU A 341 3.15 5.85 8.37
C LEU A 341 3.63 6.78 7.25
N ILE A 342 4.85 6.61 6.75
CA ILE A 342 5.41 7.40 5.64
C ILE A 342 4.52 7.26 4.40
N LEU A 343 4.10 6.03 4.06
CA LEU A 343 3.17 5.79 2.95
C LEU A 343 1.82 6.48 3.18
N LEU A 344 1.28 6.41 4.41
CA LEU A 344 0.02 7.05 4.76
C LEU A 344 0.10 8.58 4.67
N LEU A 345 1.16 9.21 5.19
CA LEU A 345 1.38 10.64 5.13
C LEU A 345 1.49 11.15 3.69
N VAL A 346 2.21 10.42 2.82
CA VAL A 346 2.27 10.75 1.39
C VAL A 346 0.89 10.64 0.73
N THR A 347 0.09 9.64 1.11
CA THR A 347 -1.30 9.51 0.62
C THR A 347 -2.17 10.72 1.02
N GLU A 348 -1.93 11.28 2.21
CA GLU A 348 -2.58 12.49 2.73
C GLU A 348 -1.93 13.81 2.25
N LYS A 349 -0.95 13.75 1.32
CA LYS A 349 -0.19 14.92 0.81
C LYS A 349 0.62 15.67 1.88
N LEU A 350 1.13 14.93 2.86
CA LEU A 350 2.01 15.41 3.93
C LEU A 350 3.44 14.87 3.71
N GLU A 351 3.97 15.02 2.49
CA GLU A 351 5.22 14.37 2.09
C GLU A 351 6.46 14.91 2.83
N ASP A 352 6.42 16.17 3.27
CA ASP A 352 7.55 16.80 3.99
C ASP A 352 7.75 16.15 5.37
N VAL A 353 6.66 15.87 6.09
CA VAL A 353 6.69 15.13 7.35
C VAL A 353 7.10 13.67 7.09
N ALA A 354 6.58 13.07 6.02
CA ALA A 354 6.95 11.71 5.64
C ALA A 354 8.47 11.58 5.37
N LEU A 355 9.07 12.58 4.71
CA LEU A 355 10.52 12.64 4.52
C LEU A 355 11.25 12.81 5.85
N GLN A 356 10.76 13.66 6.75
CA GLN A 356 11.37 13.85 8.07
C GLN A 356 11.46 12.53 8.85
N ILE A 357 10.38 11.75 8.88
CA ILE A 357 10.34 10.44 9.55
C ILE A 357 11.28 9.45 8.85
N LEU A 358 11.33 9.48 7.52
CA LEU A 358 12.24 8.64 6.73
C LEU A 358 13.71 8.89 7.08
N LEU A 359 14.10 10.17 7.19
CA LEU A 359 15.46 10.57 7.54
C LEU A 359 15.82 10.23 8.99
N ALA A 360 14.83 10.17 9.89
CA ALA A 360 15.01 9.75 11.28
C ALA A 360 15.15 8.23 11.47
N CYS A 361 14.89 7.42 10.44
CA CYS A 361 14.99 5.97 10.53
C CYS A 361 16.45 5.49 10.71
N PRO A 362 16.72 4.57 11.66
CA PRO A 362 18.04 4.00 11.85
C PRO A 362 18.32 2.95 10.76
N VAL A 363 18.92 3.36 9.65
CA VAL A 363 19.31 2.46 8.55
C VAL A 363 20.79 2.09 8.71
N SER A 364 21.09 0.79 8.73
CA SER A 364 22.48 0.31 8.74
C SER A 364 23.17 0.73 7.44
N LYS A 365 24.27 1.47 7.57
CA LYS A 365 25.17 1.81 6.46
C LYS A 365 26.13 0.65 6.22
N GLU A 366 25.61 -0.50 5.80
CA GLU A 366 26.48 -1.54 5.28
C GLU A 366 27.03 -1.10 3.92
N ASP A 367 28.26 -1.53 3.60
CA ASP A 367 29.02 -1.16 2.40
C ASP A 367 28.30 -1.61 1.11
N GLY A 368 27.31 -0.84 0.67
CA GLY A 368 26.54 -1.07 -0.54
C GLY A 368 25.63 0.11 -0.88
N PRO A 369 25.17 0.22 -2.14
CA PRO A 369 24.24 1.27 -2.53
C PRO A 369 22.92 1.11 -1.75
N SER A 370 22.64 2.03 -0.84
CA SER A 370 21.35 2.06 -0.15
C SER A 370 20.23 2.39 -1.12
N VAL A 371 19.12 1.67 -1.00
CA VAL A 371 17.89 1.79 -1.80
C VAL A 371 16.69 1.98 -0.86
N PHE A 372 16.94 2.33 0.40
CA PHE A 372 15.88 2.42 1.41
C PHE A 372 14.86 3.51 1.07
N GLY A 373 15.28 4.64 0.49
CA GLY A 373 14.38 5.72 0.08
C GLY A 373 13.47 5.40 -1.12
N SER A 374 13.65 4.28 -1.80
CA SER A 374 12.95 3.99 -3.06
C SER A 374 11.44 3.82 -2.89
N PHE A 375 10.97 3.22 -1.80
CA PHE A 375 9.53 3.05 -1.59
C PHE A 375 8.82 4.40 -1.43
N PHE A 376 9.47 5.36 -0.77
CA PHE A 376 8.96 6.71 -0.58
C PHE A 376 8.87 7.45 -1.92
N LEU A 377 9.96 7.46 -2.71
CA LEU A 377 9.98 8.09 -4.04
C LEU A 377 8.95 7.47 -4.98
N GLN A 378 8.88 6.13 -5.02
CA GLN A 378 7.90 5.41 -5.83
C GLN A 378 6.46 5.79 -5.46
N HIS A 379 6.17 5.93 -4.17
CA HIS A 379 4.84 6.30 -3.70
C HIS A 379 4.50 7.78 -3.96
N CYS A 380 5.45 8.70 -3.76
CA CYS A 380 5.28 10.12 -4.14
C CYS A 380 4.98 10.27 -5.64
N VAL A 381 5.69 9.53 -6.49
CA VAL A 381 5.40 9.47 -7.92
C VAL A 381 4.00 8.94 -8.16
N THR A 382 3.56 7.89 -7.45
CA THR A 382 2.21 7.33 -7.57
C THR A 382 1.13 8.31 -7.14
N MET A 383 1.41 9.18 -6.17
CA MET A 383 0.49 10.21 -5.66
C MET A 383 0.53 11.55 -6.42
N ASN A 384 1.33 11.68 -7.48
CA ASN A 384 1.49 12.92 -8.27
C ASN A 384 2.09 14.08 -7.44
N THR A 385 3.03 13.81 -6.56
CA THR A 385 3.79 14.87 -5.88
C THR A 385 4.51 15.75 -6.91
N PRO A 386 4.51 17.09 -6.75
CA PRO A 386 5.11 18.00 -7.72
C PRO A 386 6.61 17.78 -7.89
N VAL A 387 7.10 18.06 -9.09
CA VAL A 387 8.49 17.75 -9.51
C VAL A 387 9.51 18.53 -8.69
N GLU A 388 9.22 19.78 -8.32
CA GLU A 388 10.07 20.61 -7.47
C GLU A 388 10.38 19.89 -6.14
N LYS A 389 9.33 19.48 -5.43
CA LYS A 389 9.46 18.69 -4.19
C LYS A 389 10.21 17.39 -4.41
N LEU A 390 9.91 16.65 -5.48
CA LEU A 390 10.59 15.39 -5.79
C LEU A 390 12.10 15.59 -6.00
N THR A 391 12.51 16.65 -6.70
CA THR A 391 13.93 16.96 -6.89
C THR A 391 14.63 17.29 -5.58
N ASP A 392 13.98 18.05 -4.69
CA ASP A 392 14.52 18.35 -3.36
C ASP A 392 14.64 17.10 -2.48
N TYR A 393 13.64 16.22 -2.54
CA TYR A 393 13.69 14.94 -1.84
C TYR A 393 14.82 14.04 -2.35
N CYS A 394 15.04 14.02 -3.68
CA CYS A 394 16.14 13.29 -4.28
C CYS A 394 17.51 13.80 -3.79
N LYS A 395 17.69 15.14 -3.70
CA LYS A 395 18.93 15.75 -3.17
C LYS A 395 19.16 15.34 -1.72
N LYS A 396 18.16 15.51 -0.84
CA LYS A 396 18.25 15.14 0.58
C LYS A 396 18.55 13.65 0.79
N LEU A 397 17.93 12.76 0.02
CA LEU A 397 18.19 11.31 0.11
C LEU A 397 19.59 10.92 -0.37
N LYS A 398 20.14 11.66 -1.35
CA LYS A 398 21.51 11.47 -1.84
C LYS A 398 22.53 11.93 -0.80
N GLU A 399 22.30 13.08 -0.16
CA GLU A 399 23.16 13.64 0.90
C GLU A 399 23.26 12.70 2.12
N VAL A 400 22.13 12.13 2.56
CA VAL A 400 22.09 11.20 3.70
C VAL A 400 22.52 9.77 3.31
N GLN A 401 22.88 9.53 2.04
CA GLN A 401 23.27 8.22 1.49
C GLN A 401 22.18 7.15 1.65
N MET A 402 20.90 7.53 1.64
CA MET A 402 19.76 6.61 1.68
C MET A 402 19.32 6.13 0.29
N HIS A 403 19.83 6.78 -0.77
CA HIS A 403 19.61 6.36 -2.15
C HIS A 403 20.79 6.75 -3.04
N SER A 404 21.30 5.81 -3.85
CA SER A 404 22.46 6.07 -4.73
C SER A 404 22.13 6.93 -5.96
N PHE A 405 21.02 6.64 -6.64
CA PHE A 405 20.57 7.36 -7.85
C PHE A 405 19.09 7.77 -7.79
N PRO A 406 18.68 8.64 -6.84
CA PRO A 406 17.27 8.87 -6.54
C PRO A 406 16.51 9.52 -7.70
N LEU A 407 17.12 10.45 -8.43
CA LEU A 407 16.46 11.14 -9.53
C LEU A 407 16.18 10.21 -10.72
N GLN A 408 17.15 9.38 -11.10
CA GLN A 408 16.99 8.36 -12.15
C GLN A 408 15.94 7.31 -11.78
N PHE A 409 15.94 6.87 -10.52
CA PHE A 409 14.93 5.95 -10.01
C PHE A 409 13.52 6.58 -10.03
N THR A 410 13.39 7.84 -9.63
CA THR A 410 12.12 8.58 -9.65
C THR A 410 11.59 8.71 -11.07
N LEU A 411 12.46 9.04 -12.04
CA LEU A 411 12.12 9.06 -13.47
C LEU A 411 11.66 7.68 -13.97
N HIS A 412 12.39 6.62 -13.60
CA HIS A 412 11.99 5.25 -13.94
C HIS A 412 10.60 4.90 -13.39
N CYS A 413 10.30 5.27 -12.14
CA CYS A 413 8.96 5.09 -11.55
C CYS A 413 7.88 5.88 -12.32
N ALA A 414 8.16 7.12 -12.73
CA ALA A 414 7.21 7.95 -13.47
C ALA A 414 6.86 7.36 -14.84
N LEU A 415 7.87 6.83 -15.53
CA LEU A 415 7.72 6.13 -16.81
C LEU A 415 6.89 4.85 -16.67
N LEU A 416 7.17 4.03 -15.65
CA LEU A 416 6.40 2.82 -15.37
C LEU A 416 4.95 3.11 -14.98
N ALA A 417 4.69 4.23 -14.30
CA ALA A 417 3.36 4.68 -13.94
C ALA A 417 2.60 5.35 -15.10
N ASN A 418 3.23 5.49 -16.27
CA ASN A 418 2.71 6.18 -17.46
C ASN A 418 2.27 7.63 -17.18
N LYS A 419 3.01 8.35 -16.33
CA LYS A 419 2.73 9.75 -15.97
C LYS A 419 3.51 10.69 -16.88
N THR A 420 2.95 11.01 -18.04
CA THR A 420 3.63 11.74 -19.12
C THR A 420 4.21 13.08 -18.68
N ASP A 421 3.41 13.91 -18.01
CA ASP A 421 3.81 15.29 -17.70
C ASP A 421 4.89 15.33 -16.62
N LEU A 422 4.73 14.50 -15.59
CA LEU A 422 5.71 14.34 -14.51
C LEU A 422 7.01 13.71 -15.03
N ALA A 423 6.92 12.73 -15.94
CA ALA A 423 8.11 12.15 -16.59
C ALA A 423 8.86 13.18 -17.44
N LYS A 424 8.17 13.98 -18.26
CA LYS A 424 8.79 15.06 -19.05
C LYS A 424 9.51 16.07 -18.16
N ALA A 425 8.88 16.50 -17.06
CA ALA A 425 9.48 17.43 -16.12
C ALA A 425 10.71 16.83 -15.40
N LEU A 426 10.65 15.56 -14.98
CA LEU A 426 11.80 14.86 -14.41
C LEU A 426 12.94 14.66 -15.42
N MET A 427 12.63 14.43 -16.70
CA MET A 427 13.65 14.37 -17.75
C MET A 427 14.40 15.70 -17.87
N LYS A 428 13.70 16.85 -17.80
CA LYS A 428 14.34 18.18 -17.76
C LYS A 428 15.32 18.28 -16.58
N ALA A 429 14.87 17.90 -15.37
CA ALA A 429 15.72 17.90 -14.19
C ALA A 429 16.94 16.96 -14.32
N VAL A 430 16.79 15.79 -14.93
CA VAL A 430 17.89 14.84 -15.19
C VAL A 430 18.91 15.42 -16.19
N LYS A 431 18.43 16.15 -17.21
CA LYS A 431 19.29 16.84 -18.17
C LYS A 431 20.08 17.98 -17.52
N GLU A 432 19.47 18.72 -16.60
CA GLU A 432 20.12 19.77 -15.80
C GLU A 432 21.22 19.21 -14.87
N GLU A 433 21.02 18.01 -14.32
CA GLU A 433 22.08 17.29 -13.56
C GLU A 433 23.23 16.76 -14.45
N GLY A 434 23.16 16.95 -15.77
CA GLY A 434 24.21 16.57 -16.72
C GLY A 434 24.11 15.13 -17.24
N PHE A 435 23.00 14.43 -16.97
CA PHE A 435 22.79 13.09 -17.53
C PHE A 435 22.12 13.16 -18.92
N PRO A 436 22.61 12.39 -19.91
CA PRO A 436 22.04 12.42 -21.25
C PRO A 436 20.67 11.71 -21.28
N ILE A 437 19.64 12.41 -21.78
CA ILE A 437 18.36 11.79 -22.12
C ILE A 437 18.53 11.05 -23.44
N ARG A 438 18.11 9.78 -23.48
CA ARG A 438 18.17 8.94 -24.69
C ARG A 438 16.76 8.64 -25.22
N PRO A 439 16.60 8.26 -26.50
CA PRO A 439 15.29 7.93 -27.08
C PRO A 439 14.51 6.86 -26.30
N HIS A 440 15.22 5.87 -25.72
CA HIS A 440 14.59 4.78 -24.98
C HIS A 440 13.77 5.19 -23.74
N TYR A 441 14.01 6.39 -23.19
CA TYR A 441 13.21 6.91 -22.08
C TYR A 441 11.76 7.18 -22.48
N PHE A 442 11.49 7.41 -23.77
CA PHE A 442 10.15 7.72 -24.28
C PHE A 442 9.36 6.48 -24.68
N TRP A 443 10.02 5.33 -24.90
CA TRP A 443 9.35 4.09 -25.33
C TRP A 443 8.24 3.63 -24.37
N PRO A 444 8.41 3.62 -23.03
CA PRO A 444 7.32 3.26 -22.12
C PRO A 444 6.06 4.12 -22.28
N LEU A 445 6.23 5.42 -22.60
CA LEU A 445 5.11 6.35 -22.83
C LEU A 445 4.41 6.05 -24.16
N LEU A 446 5.18 5.69 -25.19
CA LEU A 446 4.65 5.35 -26.51
C LEU A 446 3.92 3.99 -26.54
N VAL A 447 4.38 3.00 -25.77
CA VAL A 447 3.74 1.68 -25.66
C VAL A 447 2.26 1.79 -25.28
N GLY A 448 1.93 2.65 -24.31
CA GLY A 448 0.56 2.85 -23.86
C GLY A 448 -0.32 3.44 -24.97
N ARG A 449 0.16 4.52 -25.61
CA ARG A 449 -0.57 5.22 -26.68
C ARG A 449 -0.75 4.37 -27.94
N ARG A 450 0.22 3.50 -28.24
CA ARG A 450 0.11 2.52 -29.33
C ARG A 450 -1.03 1.54 -29.12
N LYS A 451 -1.18 0.99 -27.92
CA LYS A 451 -2.27 0.05 -27.61
C LYS A 451 -3.65 0.71 -27.75
N GLU A 452 -3.73 2.00 -27.46
CA GLU A 452 -4.96 2.81 -27.58
C GLU A 452 -5.20 3.36 -28.99
N LYS A 453 -4.27 3.16 -29.95
CA LYS A 453 -4.23 3.84 -31.27
C LYS A 453 -4.41 5.36 -31.17
N ASN A 454 -3.88 5.97 -30.10
CA ASN A 454 -4.03 7.40 -29.86
C ASN A 454 -2.94 8.19 -30.59
N VAL A 455 -3.25 8.64 -31.81
CA VAL A 455 -2.36 9.42 -32.68
C VAL A 455 -1.94 10.75 -32.04
N GLN A 456 -2.89 11.47 -31.44
CA GLN A 456 -2.63 12.79 -30.85
C GLN A 456 -1.62 12.70 -29.68
N GLY A 457 -1.77 11.69 -28.82
CA GLY A 457 -0.86 11.47 -27.70
C GLY A 457 0.57 11.11 -28.14
N ILE A 458 0.75 10.49 -29.31
CA ILE A 458 2.08 10.19 -29.88
C ILE A 458 2.74 11.47 -30.37
N ILE A 459 1.99 12.33 -31.06
CA ILE A 459 2.49 13.63 -31.53
C ILE A 459 2.96 14.48 -30.34
N GLU A 460 2.21 14.52 -29.25
CA GLU A 460 2.59 15.23 -28.03
C GLU A 460 3.86 14.68 -27.37
N ILE A 461 4.11 13.37 -27.47
CA ILE A 461 5.36 12.76 -26.99
C ILE A 461 6.51 13.15 -27.92
N LEU A 462 6.33 13.08 -29.23
CA LEU A 462 7.35 13.46 -30.23
C LEU A 462 7.73 14.94 -30.14
N LYS A 463 6.76 15.84 -29.97
CA LYS A 463 7.01 17.26 -29.67
C LYS A 463 7.83 17.42 -28.38
N GLY A 464 7.48 16.67 -27.33
CA GLY A 464 8.24 16.63 -26.09
C GLY A 464 9.68 16.09 -26.23
N MET A 465 9.91 15.14 -27.14
CA MET A 465 11.26 14.65 -27.48
C MET A 465 12.08 15.76 -28.14
N GLN A 466 11.49 16.49 -29.10
CA GLN A 466 12.14 17.63 -29.76
C GLN A 466 12.46 18.77 -28.79
N GLU A 467 11.53 19.14 -27.90
CA GLU A 467 11.78 20.13 -26.84
C GLU A 467 12.95 19.76 -25.93
N LEU A 468 13.13 18.47 -25.67
CA LEU A 468 14.24 17.94 -24.88
C LEU A 468 15.54 17.77 -25.69
N GLY A 469 15.52 18.05 -27.00
CA GLY A 469 16.65 17.92 -27.92
C GLY A 469 16.99 16.46 -28.24
N VAL A 470 16.00 15.56 -28.17
CA VAL A 470 16.16 14.12 -28.46
C VAL A 470 15.43 13.82 -29.76
N HIS A 471 16.15 13.27 -30.74
CA HIS A 471 15.57 12.84 -32.01
C HIS A 471 15.04 11.41 -31.92
N PRO A 472 13.90 11.07 -32.53
CA PRO A 472 13.41 9.70 -32.59
C PRO A 472 14.34 8.84 -33.44
N ASP A 473 14.66 7.64 -32.95
CA ASP A 473 15.45 6.65 -33.68
C ASP A 473 14.57 5.80 -34.61
N GLN A 474 15.22 5.01 -35.46
CA GLN A 474 14.54 4.12 -36.42
C GLN A 474 13.59 3.13 -35.72
N GLU A 475 13.97 2.63 -34.53
CA GLU A 475 13.15 1.74 -33.71
C GLU A 475 11.90 2.46 -33.18
N THR A 476 12.05 3.72 -32.72
CA THR A 476 10.93 4.56 -32.29
C THR A 476 9.88 4.68 -33.40
N TYR A 477 10.31 4.96 -34.63
CA TYR A 477 9.38 5.05 -35.76
C TYR A 477 8.74 3.71 -36.14
N THR A 478 9.55 2.65 -36.29
CA THR A 478 9.10 1.33 -36.75
C THR A 478 8.16 0.67 -35.75
N ASP A 479 8.53 0.64 -34.47
CA ASP A 479 7.85 -0.18 -33.47
C ASP A 479 6.72 0.57 -32.76
N TYR A 480 6.76 1.90 -32.71
CA TYR A 480 5.86 2.66 -31.85
C TYR A 480 5.02 3.69 -32.59
N VAL A 481 5.57 4.39 -33.58
CA VAL A 481 4.85 5.48 -34.28
C VAL A 481 4.03 4.93 -35.44
N ILE A 482 4.65 4.28 -36.42
CA ILE A 482 3.99 3.83 -37.66
C ILE A 482 2.81 2.88 -37.41
N PRO A 483 2.89 1.88 -36.50
CA PRO A 483 1.78 0.94 -36.26
C PRO A 483 0.49 1.58 -35.72
N CYS A 484 0.53 2.86 -35.36
CA CYS A 484 -0.63 3.61 -34.86
C CYS A 484 -1.43 4.30 -35.96
N PHE A 485 -0.89 4.38 -37.16
CA PHE A 485 -1.53 5.01 -38.32
C PHE A 485 -2.04 3.95 -39.30
N ASP A 486 -3.02 4.32 -40.11
CA ASP A 486 -3.60 3.42 -41.11
C ASP A 486 -2.66 3.15 -42.29
N SER A 487 -1.71 4.05 -42.56
CA SER A 487 -0.67 3.86 -43.58
C SER A 487 0.58 4.69 -43.26
N VAL A 488 1.73 4.27 -43.79
CA VAL A 488 3.00 5.03 -43.70
C VAL A 488 2.87 6.44 -44.31
N ASN A 489 2.06 6.60 -45.37
CA ASN A 489 1.82 7.88 -46.01
C ASN A 489 0.97 8.82 -45.14
N SER A 490 -0.05 8.28 -44.46
CA SER A 490 -0.84 9.02 -43.47
C SER A 490 0.02 9.46 -42.29
N ALA A 491 0.86 8.57 -41.76
CA ALA A 491 1.83 8.90 -40.72
C ALA A 491 2.78 10.03 -41.15
N ARG A 492 3.29 9.97 -42.39
CA ARG A 492 4.17 11.00 -42.95
C ARG A 492 3.47 12.37 -43.01
N ALA A 493 2.27 12.43 -43.59
CA ALA A 493 1.52 13.68 -43.73
C ALA A 493 1.25 14.33 -42.36
N ILE A 494 0.74 13.56 -41.39
CA ILE A 494 0.38 14.08 -40.07
C ILE A 494 1.62 14.52 -39.27
N LEU A 495 2.73 13.79 -39.38
CA LEU A 495 3.98 14.17 -38.72
C LEU A 495 4.64 15.40 -39.38
N GLN A 496 4.49 15.58 -40.70
CA GLN A 496 4.94 16.78 -41.41
C GLN A 496 4.13 18.00 -41.00
N GLU A 497 2.80 17.89 -40.98
CA GLU A 497 1.89 18.96 -40.54
C GLU A 497 2.19 19.43 -39.11
N ASN A 498 2.62 18.51 -38.24
CA ASN A 498 2.94 18.80 -36.84
C ASN A 498 4.41 19.14 -36.58
N GLY A 499 5.25 19.24 -37.61
CA GLY A 499 6.69 19.57 -37.47
C GLY A 499 7.52 18.51 -36.74
N CYS A 500 7.02 17.28 -36.62
CA CYS A 500 7.63 16.20 -35.82
C CYS A 500 8.60 15.30 -36.62
N LEU A 501 8.82 15.62 -37.90
CA LEU A 501 9.67 14.86 -38.82
C LEU A 501 11.06 15.49 -38.87
N SER A 502 12.03 14.91 -38.16
CA SER A 502 13.40 15.44 -38.09
C SER A 502 14.32 14.89 -39.19
N ASP A 503 14.18 13.60 -39.54
CA ASP A 503 14.98 12.96 -40.60
C ASP A 503 14.07 12.19 -41.57
N SER A 504 13.90 12.73 -42.79
CA SER A 504 13.11 12.10 -43.86
C SER A 504 13.64 10.72 -44.24
N ASP A 505 14.96 10.53 -44.20
CA ASP A 505 15.62 9.28 -44.58
C ASP A 505 15.40 8.18 -43.54
N MET A 506 15.56 8.50 -42.24
CA MET A 506 15.29 7.54 -41.17
C MET A 506 13.83 7.11 -41.12
N PHE A 507 12.91 8.07 -41.31
CA PHE A 507 11.48 7.75 -41.37
C PHE A 507 11.14 6.86 -42.57
N SER A 508 11.77 7.10 -43.72
CA SER A 508 11.54 6.27 -44.91
C SER A 508 12.11 4.86 -44.77
N GLN A 509 13.27 4.71 -44.13
CA GLN A 509 13.81 3.39 -43.77
C GLN A 509 12.94 2.66 -42.74
N ALA A 510 12.36 3.37 -41.76
CA ALA A 510 11.42 2.80 -40.81
C ALA A 510 10.09 2.39 -41.49
N GLY A 511 9.59 3.20 -42.42
CA GLY A 511 8.43 2.90 -43.25
C GLY A 511 8.59 1.62 -44.05
N LEU A 512 9.75 1.46 -44.71
CA LEU A 512 10.10 0.23 -45.43
C LEU A 512 10.10 -1.00 -44.53
N ARG A 513 10.71 -0.91 -43.34
CA ARG A 513 10.74 -2.04 -42.39
C ARG A 513 9.36 -2.39 -41.86
N SER A 514 8.52 -1.38 -41.60
CA SER A 514 7.14 -1.61 -41.15
C SER A 514 6.29 -2.28 -42.22
N GLU A 515 6.38 -1.83 -43.48
CA GLU A 515 5.63 -2.42 -44.60
C GLU A 515 6.15 -3.83 -44.94
N ALA A 516 7.47 -4.05 -44.83
CA ALA A 516 8.07 -5.38 -44.93
C ALA A 516 7.56 -6.33 -43.83
N ALA A 517 7.45 -5.84 -42.58
CA ALA A 517 6.92 -6.62 -41.46
C ALA A 517 5.43 -6.95 -41.60
N ASN A 518 4.66 -6.08 -42.27
CA ASN A 518 3.25 -6.29 -42.58
C ASN A 518 3.02 -7.12 -43.86
N GLY A 519 4.09 -7.54 -44.56
CA GLY A 519 4.02 -8.39 -45.75
C GLY A 519 3.68 -7.65 -47.05
N ASN A 520 3.73 -6.32 -47.08
CA ASN A 520 3.39 -5.50 -48.24
C ASN A 520 4.60 -5.31 -49.17
N LEU A 521 4.94 -6.38 -49.90
CA LEU A 521 6.13 -6.44 -50.76
C LEU A 521 6.08 -5.45 -51.94
N ASP A 522 4.89 -5.09 -52.43
CA ASP A 522 4.72 -4.15 -53.55
C ASP A 522 5.19 -2.73 -53.19
N PHE A 523 4.94 -2.30 -51.95
CA PHE A 523 5.46 -1.02 -51.44
C PHE A 523 6.98 -1.03 -51.28
N VAL A 524 7.55 -2.16 -50.83
CA VAL A 524 9.01 -2.32 -50.70
C VAL A 524 9.69 -2.31 -52.06
N LEU A 525 9.12 -3.00 -53.05
CA LEU A 525 9.64 -3.08 -54.41
C LEU A 525 9.59 -1.72 -55.14
N SER A 526 8.49 -0.97 -55.00
CA SER A 526 8.36 0.37 -55.58
C SER A 526 9.34 1.41 -55.02
N PHE A 527 9.88 1.19 -53.82
CA PHE A 527 10.91 2.06 -53.24
C PHE A 527 12.32 1.77 -53.80
N TYR A 528 12.63 0.51 -54.12
CA TYR A 528 13.91 0.12 -54.72
C TYR A 528 13.93 0.32 -56.24
N PHE A 529 12.77 0.29 -56.89
CA PHE A 529 12.61 0.51 -58.33
C PHE A 529 11.56 1.61 -58.57
N PRO A 530 11.94 2.90 -58.44
CA PRO A 530 11.06 3.98 -58.85
C PRO A 530 10.89 3.90 -60.37
N ILE A 531 9.65 3.74 -60.84
CA ILE A 531 9.28 3.78 -62.26
C ILE A 531 9.31 5.23 -62.74
#